data_AF-A0A2H6BD75-F1
#
_entry.id   AF-A0A2H6BD75-F1
#
_cell.length_a   1.000
_cell.length_b   1.000
_cell.length_c   1.000
_cell.angle_alpha   90.00
_cell.angle_beta   90.00
_cell.angle_gamma   90.00
#
_symmetry.space_group_name_H-M   'P 1'
#
loop_
_entity.id
_entity.type
_entity.pdbx_description
1 polymer ?
#
loop_
_entity_poly.entity_id
_entity_poly.type
_entity_poly.pdbx_seq_one_letter_code
_entity_poly.pdbx_strand_id
1 'polypeptide(L)'
;MFSQARAISQFEDRLKQAGISVRRACREAGIAPSTWTRWKSGTTSPTLATWEKVEDAAEALIAGASQEVASADGHDQATAP
;
A
#
# COMPACT_ATOMS: atom_id res chain seq x y z
N MET A 1 5.35 18.08 14.37
CA MET A 1 4.69 16.76 14.43
C MET A 1 4.65 16.19 13.02
N PHE A 2 5.18 14.98 12.81
CA PHE A 2 5.11 14.30 11.52
C PHE A 2 3.65 13.99 11.18
N SER A 3 3.09 14.59 10.13
CA SER A 3 1.70 14.36 9.74
C SER A 3 1.58 12.96 9.14
N GLN A 4 1.03 12.02 9.90
CA GLN A 4 0.83 10.62 9.54
C GLN A 4 0.06 10.46 8.21
N ALA A 5 -0.88 11.37 7.93
CA ALA A 5 -1.62 11.40 6.67
C ALA A 5 -0.70 11.52 5.44
N ARG A 6 0.40 12.28 5.56
CA ARG A 6 1.37 12.46 4.46
C ARG A 6 2.19 11.19 4.20
N ALA A 7 2.50 10.42 5.24
CA ALA A 7 3.19 9.13 5.09
C ALA A 7 2.29 8.12 4.38
N ILE A 8 1.01 8.04 4.80
CA ILE A 8 -0.01 7.19 4.18
C ILE A 8 -0.20 7.55 2.71
N SER A 9 -0.36 8.84 2.37
CA SER A 9 -0.53 9.25 0.97
C SER A 9 0.68 8.94 0.10
N GLN A 10 1.90 9.14 0.59
CA GLN A 10 3.12 8.78 -0.17
C GLN A 10 3.21 7.26 -0.40
N PHE A 11 2.80 6.48 0.59
CA PHE A 11 2.75 5.02 0.46
C PHE A 11 1.70 4.56 -0.57
N GLU A 12 0.50 5.14 -0.54
CA GLU A 12 -0.55 4.88 -1.54
C GLU A 12 -0.07 5.21 -2.96
N ASP A 13 0.69 6.30 -3.12
CA ASP A 13 1.23 6.71 -4.42
C ASP A 13 2.31 5.73 -4.93
N ARG A 14 3.24 5.28 -4.08
CA ARG A 14 4.24 4.25 -4.44
C ARG A 14 3.57 2.95 -4.90
N LEU A 15 2.55 2.50 -4.17
CA LEU A 15 1.79 1.31 -4.55
C LEU A 15 1.07 1.49 -5.89
N LYS A 16 0.46 2.67 -6.11
CA LYS A 16 -0.21 3.00 -7.36
C LYS A 16 0.75 3.01 -8.55
N GLN A 17 1.94 3.58 -8.39
CA GLN A 17 2.99 3.59 -9.43
C GLN A 17 3.42 2.17 -9.82
N ALA A 18 3.39 1.23 -8.87
CA ALA A 18 3.68 -0.18 -9.10
C ALA A 18 2.46 -1.01 -9.53
N GLY A 19 1.28 -0.40 -9.73
CA GLY A 19 0.06 -1.13 -10.08
C GLY A 19 -0.52 -2.00 -8.96
N ILE A 20 -0.09 -1.79 -7.71
CA ILE A 20 -0.52 -2.56 -6.55
C ILE A 20 -1.60 -1.79 -5.80
N SER A 21 -2.68 -2.48 -5.43
CA SER A 21 -3.70 -1.89 -4.58
C SER A 21 -3.31 -1.95 -3.11
N VAL A 22 -3.64 -0.91 -2.36
CA VAL A 22 -3.48 -0.86 -0.89
C VAL A 22 -4.13 -2.07 -0.20
N ARG A 23 -5.28 -2.53 -0.70
CA ARG A 23 -5.96 -3.72 -0.18
C ARG A 23 -5.10 -4.98 -0.31
N ARG A 24 -4.38 -5.13 -1.42
CA ARG A 24 -3.46 -6.25 -1.64
C ARG A 24 -2.27 -6.16 -0.68
N ALA A 25 -1.66 -4.99 -0.56
CA ALA A 25 -0.56 -4.75 0.39
C ALA A 25 -0.99 -5.01 1.85
N CYS A 26 -2.17 -4.54 2.26
CA CYS A 26 -2.72 -4.79 3.58
C CYS A 26 -2.97 -6.29 3.81
N ARG A 27 -3.55 -6.99 2.83
CA ARG A 27 -3.80 -8.44 2.92
C ARG A 27 -2.51 -9.23 3.08
N GLU A 28 -1.48 -8.86 2.32
CA GLU A 28 -0.14 -9.48 2.38
C GLU A 28 0.52 -9.22 3.75
N ALA A 29 0.38 -8.00 4.27
CA ALA A 29 0.86 -7.64 5.60
C ALA A 29 0.03 -8.24 6.76
N GLY A 30 -1.05 -8.98 6.47
CA GLY A 30 -1.97 -9.52 7.48
C GLY A 30 -2.81 -8.45 8.19
N ILE A 31 -3.01 -7.29 7.57
CA ILE A 31 -3.75 -6.16 8.12
C ILE A 31 -5.12 -6.04 7.48
N ALA A 32 -6.14 -5.86 8.33
CA ALA A 32 -7.48 -5.59 7.85
C ALA A 32 -7.54 -4.22 7.12
N PRO A 33 -8.18 -4.12 5.95
CA PRO A 33 -8.32 -2.85 5.22
C PRO A 33 -9.01 -1.74 6.05
N SER A 34 -9.89 -2.14 6.98
CA SER A 34 -10.54 -1.23 7.93
C SER A 34 -9.55 -0.54 8.88
N THR A 35 -8.44 -1.21 9.20
CA THR A 35 -7.33 -0.64 9.99
C THR A 35 -6.63 0.46 9.21
N TRP A 36 -6.40 0.27 7.91
CA TRP A 36 -5.82 1.30 7.04
C TRP A 36 -6.69 2.55 6.97
N THR A 37 -8.01 2.39 6.82
CA THR A 37 -8.95 3.52 6.83
C THR A 37 -8.89 4.31 8.14
N ARG A 38 -8.76 3.64 9.29
CA ARG A 38 -8.62 4.29 10.61
C ARG A 38 -7.31 5.07 10.76
N TRP A 39 -6.24 4.59 10.14
CA TRP A 39 -4.96 5.30 10.11
C TRP A 39 -5.04 6.55 9.23
N LYS A 40 -5.72 6.43 8.09
CA LYS A 40 -5.95 7.54 7.17
C LYS A 40 -6.82 8.64 7.78
N SER A 41 -7.84 8.28 8.56
CA SER A 41 -8.69 9.24 9.28
C SER A 41 -8.03 9.85 10.53
N GLY A 42 -6.83 9.39 10.91
CA GLY A 42 -6.16 9.81 12.14
C GLY A 42 -6.84 9.33 13.43
N THR A 43 -7.82 8.42 13.32
CA THR A 43 -8.53 7.85 14.48
C THR A 43 -7.62 6.92 15.29
N THR A 44 -6.64 6.30 14.64
CA THR A 44 -5.68 5.40 15.29
C THR A 44 -4.33 5.54 14.60
N SER A 45 -3.24 5.58 15.35
CA SER A 45 -1.90 5.56 14.77
C SER A 45 -1.38 4.12 14.66
N PRO A 46 -0.80 3.72 13.52
CA PRO A 46 -0.03 2.48 13.46
C PRO A 46 1.14 2.55 14.44
N THR A 47 1.46 1.41 15.07
CA THR A 47 2.76 1.25 15.70
C THR A 47 3.84 1.12 14.63
N LEU A 48 5.09 1.49 14.96
CA LEU A 48 6.22 1.36 14.04
C LEU A 48 6.33 -0.06 13.47
N ALA A 49 6.26 -1.08 14.34
CA ALA A 49 6.32 -2.48 13.92
C ALA A 49 5.19 -2.89 12.95
N THR A 50 4.00 -2.29 13.08
CA THR A 50 2.89 -2.58 12.17
C THR A 50 3.06 -1.85 10.85
N TRP A 51 3.60 -0.63 10.89
CA TRP A 51 3.93 0.14 9.69
C TRP A 51 5.02 -0.55 8.86
N GLU A 52 6.10 -0.98 9.51
CA GLU A 52 7.21 -1.70 8.86
C GLU A 52 6.72 -2.99 8.17
N LYS A 53 5.79 -3.74 8.77
CA LYS A 53 5.19 -4.92 8.12
C LYS A 53 4.45 -4.60 6.83
N VAL A 54 3.77 -3.47 6.78
CA VAL A 54 3.05 -3.04 5.57
C VAL A 54 4.02 -2.57 4.50
N GLU A 55 5.09 -1.86 4.90
CA GLU A 55 6.15 -1.46 3.99
C GLU A 55 6.89 -2.66 3.41
N ASP A 56 7.27 -3.64 4.24
CA ASP A 56 7.94 -4.87 3.80
C ASP A 56 7.07 -5.67 2.83
N ALA A 57 5.79 -5.87 3.17
CA ALA A 57 4.84 -6.55 2.29
C ALA A 57 4.64 -5.82 0.96
N ALA A 58 4.57 -4.48 0.98
CA ALA A 58 4.49 -3.68 -0.23
C ALA A 58 5.75 -3.78 -1.07
N GLU A 59 6.93 -3.67 -0.47
CA GLU A 59 8.22 -3.78 -1.15
C GLU A 59 8.37 -5.15 -1.81
N ALA A 60 7.99 -6.23 -1.11
CA ALA A 60 7.96 -7.58 -1.65
C ALA A 60 7.04 -7.70 -2.87
N LEU A 61 5.84 -7.09 -2.82
CA LEU A 61 4.91 -7.06 -3.95
C LEU A 61 5.45 -6.24 -5.13
N ILE A 62 6.09 -5.09 -4.88
CA ILE A 62 6.68 -4.22 -5.90
C ILE A 62 7.86 -4.94 -6.57
N ALA A 63 8.73 -5.56 -5.77
CA ALA A 63 9.86 -6.34 -6.26
C ALA A 63 9.40 -7.55 -7.10
N GLY A 64 8.33 -8.24 -6.68
CA GLY A 64 7.72 -9.32 -7.44
C GLY A 64 7.07 -8.85 -8.74
N ALA A 65 6.31 -7.75 -8.71
CA ALA A 65 5.68 -7.18 -9.90
C ALA A 65 6.71 -6.74 -10.95
N SER A 66 7.87 -6.25 -10.50
CA SER A 66 8.98 -5.85 -11.38
C SER A 66 9.57 -7.04 -12.16
N GLN A 67 9.37 -8.28 -11.69
CA GLN A 67 9.83 -9.48 -12.40
C GLN A 67 8.82 -9.98 -13.44
N GLU A 68 7.52 -9.70 -13.29
CA GLU A 68 6.47 -10.10 -14.22
C GLU A 68 6.32 -9.15 -15.43
N VAL A 69 6.63 -7.86 -15.28
CA VAL A 69 6.54 -6.86 -16.37
C VAL A 69 7.62 -7.00 -17.44
N ALA A 70 8.60 -7.89 -17.25
CA ALA A 70 9.46 -8.34 -18.34
C ALA A 70 8.75 -9.34 -19.29
N SER A 71 7.49 -9.73 -19.02
CA SER A 71 6.78 -10.76 -19.80
C SER A 71 5.30 -10.49 -20.18
N ALA A 72 4.62 -9.42 -19.77
CA ALA A 72 3.29 -9.05 -20.30
C ALA A 72 2.96 -7.57 -19.97
N ASP A 73 2.88 -6.67 -20.95
CA ASP A 73 1.70 -6.30 -21.76
C ASP A 73 0.43 -5.94 -20.95
N GLY A 74 0.16 -4.62 -20.91
CA GLY A 74 -1.14 -3.96 -20.76
C GLY A 74 -2.16 -4.43 -19.71
N HIS A 75 -2.42 -3.60 -18.68
CA HIS A 75 -3.83 -3.36 -18.31
C HIS A 75 -4.10 -1.98 -17.70
N ASP A 76 -5.24 -1.47 -18.16
CA ASP A 76 -5.85 -0.15 -18.06
C ASP A 76 -6.60 0.10 -16.73
N GLN A 77 -6.90 1.38 -16.48
CA GLN A 77 -7.37 2.00 -15.24
C GLN A 77 -8.81 1.62 -14.82
N ALA A 78 -9.15 1.71 -13.51
CA ALA A 78 -10.54 1.96 -13.08
C ALA A 78 -10.65 2.61 -11.68
N THR A 79 -10.66 3.95 -11.69
CA THR A 79 -11.47 4.91 -10.94
C THR A 79 -12.49 4.41 -9.89
N ALA A 80 -12.46 5.03 -8.70
CA ALA A 80 -13.51 5.00 -7.68
C ALA A 80 -14.59 6.09 -7.96
N PRO A 81 -15.86 5.86 -7.54
CA PRO A 81 -17.00 6.75 -7.84
C PRO A 81 -17.01 8.05 -7.04
#